data_AF-A0A7S3I2A0-F1
#
_entry.id   AF-A0A7S3I2A0-F1
#
_cell.length_a   1.000
_cell.length_b   1.000
_cell.length_c   1.000
_cell.angle_alpha   90.00
_cell.angle_beta   90.00
_cell.angle_gamma   90.00
#
_symmetry.space_group_name_H-M   'P 1'
#
loop_
_entity.id
_entity.type
_entity.pdbx_description
1 polymer ?
#
loop_
_entity_poly.entity_id
_entity_poly.type
_entity_poly.pdbx_seq_one_letter_code
_entity_poly.pdbx_strand_id
1 'polypeptide(L)'
;EVDLNEKAQWHLDFNGGSVPVLETPQGTLVPESGIIQSWAQEQNPSGGIQLVPSDPLEAAKMRVRMEKFGKTLPGLFPMVLSRGQDVEKLQKYKEETLPIYEQMCTEANGKF
;
A
#
# COMPACT_ATOMS: atom_id res chain seq x y z
N GLU A 1 -15.81 13.77 1.35
CA GLU A 1 -14.91 13.19 2.37
C GLU A 1 -15.48 11.86 2.82
N VAL A 2 -14.66 10.84 3.06
CA VAL A 2 -15.11 9.52 3.51
C VAL A 2 -14.74 9.38 4.98
N ASP A 3 -15.73 9.21 5.86
CA ASP A 3 -15.49 8.86 7.26
C ASP A 3 -15.21 7.35 7.37
N LEU A 4 -14.05 7.00 7.93
CA LEU A 4 -13.63 5.61 8.09
C LEU A 4 -14.14 4.98 9.41
N ASN A 5 -14.65 5.78 10.35
CA ASN A 5 -15.32 5.33 11.57
C ASN A 5 -16.81 5.10 11.31
N GLU A 6 -17.45 6.02 10.57
CA GLU A 6 -18.87 5.96 10.20
C GLU A 6 -19.04 5.84 8.68
N LYS A 7 -18.90 4.61 8.20
CA LYS A 7 -18.91 4.33 6.75
C LYS A 7 -20.32 4.34 6.20
N ALA A 8 -20.49 4.90 5.00
CA ALA A 8 -21.77 4.88 4.30
C ALA A 8 -22.18 3.44 3.90
N GLN A 9 -23.48 3.14 3.96
CA GLN A 9 -23.98 1.78 3.68
C GLN A 9 -23.59 1.28 2.28
N TRP A 10 -23.68 2.12 1.25
CA TRP A 10 -23.29 1.74 -0.11
C TRP A 10 -21.81 1.34 -0.21
N HIS A 11 -20.95 1.93 0.61
CA HIS A 11 -19.50 1.67 0.60
C HIS A 11 -19.19 0.34 1.29
N LEU A 12 -19.90 0.05 2.40
CA LEU A 12 -19.89 -1.27 3.04
C LEU A 12 -20.37 -2.35 2.09
N ASP A 13 -21.49 -2.14 1.40
CA ASP A 13 -22.08 -3.10 0.46
C ASP A 13 -21.16 -3.36 -0.75
N PHE A 14 -20.42 -2.35 -1.19
CA PHE A 14 -19.53 -2.45 -2.34
C PHE A 14 -18.23 -3.22 -2.05
N ASN A 15 -17.49 -2.85 -1.01
CA ASN A 15 -16.16 -3.41 -0.74
C ASN A 15 -15.82 -3.56 0.76
N GLY A 16 -16.83 -3.60 1.64
CA GLY A 16 -16.61 -3.62 3.08
C GLY A 16 -16.16 -2.27 3.65
N GLY A 17 -16.31 -1.20 2.88
CA GLY A 17 -15.95 0.15 3.29
C GLY A 17 -14.44 0.39 3.30
N SER A 18 -13.68 -0.28 2.43
CA SER A 18 -12.24 -0.09 2.29
C SER A 18 -11.92 1.05 1.33
N VAL A 19 -10.80 1.73 1.56
CA VAL A 19 -10.24 2.76 0.67
C VAL A 19 -8.82 2.34 0.26
N PRO A 20 -8.32 2.77 -0.91
CA PRO A 20 -8.96 3.66 -1.90
C PRO A 20 -10.04 3.00 -2.78
N VAL A 21 -10.90 3.85 -3.34
CA VAL A 21 -11.82 3.53 -4.46
C VAL A 21 -11.61 4.58 -5.54
N LEU A 22 -11.34 4.16 -6.77
CA LEU A 22 -11.30 5.02 -7.95
C LEU A 22 -12.65 4.97 -8.65
N GLU A 23 -13.22 6.14 -8.96
CA GLU A 23 -14.38 6.26 -9.84
C GLU A 23 -13.95 6.81 -11.20
N THR A 24 -14.25 6.07 -12.26
CA THR A 24 -13.98 6.50 -13.64
C THR A 24 -15.03 7.53 -14.12
N PRO A 25 -14.78 8.31 -15.19
CA PRO A 25 -15.78 9.24 -15.73
C PRO A 25 -17.10 8.58 -16.17
N GLN A 26 -17.11 7.26 -16.40
CA GLN A 26 -18.29 6.47 -16.75
C GLN A 26 -19.07 5.96 -15.53
N GLY A 27 -18.61 6.26 -14.30
CA GLY A 27 -19.22 5.81 -13.05
C GLY A 27 -18.79 4.40 -12.61
N THR A 28 -17.83 3.76 -13.29
CA THR A 28 -17.28 2.47 -12.85
C THR A 28 -16.42 2.68 -11.60
N LEU A 29 -16.69 1.90 -10.56
CA LEU A 29 -15.92 1.88 -9.31
C LEU A 29 -14.85 0.77 -9.34
N VAL A 30 -13.62 1.13 -9.01
CA VAL A 30 -12.47 0.22 -8.95
C VAL A 30 -11.88 0.27 -7.53
N PRO A 31 -12.00 -0.81 -6.73
CA PRO A 31 -11.38 -0.90 -5.41
C PRO A 31 -9.93 -1.38 -5.51
N GLU A 32 -9.26 -1.49 -4.35
CA GLU A 32 -7.90 -2.01 -4.17
C GLU A 32 -6.79 -1.11 -4.72
N SER A 33 -5.91 -0.63 -3.82
CA SER A 33 -4.82 0.28 -4.17
C SER A 33 -3.88 -0.27 -5.24
N GLY A 34 -3.54 -1.56 -5.19
CA GLY A 34 -2.67 -2.21 -6.17
C GLY A 34 -3.29 -2.33 -7.56
N ILE A 35 -4.61 -2.52 -7.64
CA ILE A 35 -5.35 -2.59 -8.91
C ILE A 35 -5.45 -1.19 -9.52
N ILE A 36 -5.81 -0.19 -8.71
CA ILE A 36 -5.85 1.23 -9.12
C ILE A 36 -4.48 1.68 -9.62
N GLN A 37 -3.40 1.32 -8.92
CA GLN A 37 -2.04 1.66 -9.32
C GLN A 37 -1.65 1.00 -10.65
N SER A 38 -2.01 -0.27 -10.87
CA SER A 38 -1.74 -0.97 -12.14
C SER A 38 -2.52 -0.34 -13.30
N TRP A 39 -3.81 -0.08 -13.11
CA TRP A 39 -4.67 0.58 -14.10
C TRP A 39 -4.13 1.96 -14.48
N ALA A 40 -3.69 2.76 -13.51
CA ALA A 40 -3.14 4.10 -13.78
C ALA A 40 -1.88 4.05 -14.66
N GLN A 41 -1.03 3.04 -14.49
CA GLN A 41 0.16 2.85 -15.34
C GLN A 41 -0.22 2.40 -16.75
N GLU A 42 -1.23 1.53 -16.88
CA GLU A 42 -1.69 1.00 -18.18
C GLU A 42 -2.46 2.04 -19.01
N GLN A 43 -3.27 2.89 -18.37
CA GLN A 43 -4.05 3.91 -19.08
C GLN A 43 -3.21 5.07 -19.62
N ASN A 44 -2.09 5.39 -18.97
CA ASN A 44 -1.26 6.53 -19.33
C ASN A 44 0.24 6.19 -19.27
N PRO A 45 0.71 5.26 -20.11
CA PRO A 45 2.06 4.69 -20.00
C PRO A 45 3.20 5.70 -20.19
N SER A 46 2.93 6.85 -20.82
CA SER A 46 3.92 7.89 -21.11
C SER A 46 3.61 9.27 -20.51
N GLY A 47 2.49 9.41 -19.79
CA GLY A 47 2.03 10.73 -19.32
C GLY A 47 2.37 11.05 -17.87
N GLY A 48 3.40 10.42 -17.30
CA GLY A 48 3.83 10.65 -15.93
C GLY A 48 5.22 10.08 -15.62
N ILE A 49 5.58 10.14 -14.34
CA ILE A 49 6.79 9.48 -13.84
C ILE A 49 6.60 7.98 -13.97
N GLN A 50 7.57 7.29 -14.56
CA GLN A 50 7.61 5.84 -14.62
C GLN A 50 7.80 5.28 -13.21
N LEU A 51 6.75 4.67 -12.66
CA LEU A 51 6.77 4.09 -11.31
C LEU A 51 7.15 2.60 -11.32
N VAL A 52 6.93 1.92 -12.44
CA VAL A 52 7.22 0.51 -12.64
C VAL A 52 8.30 0.37 -13.71
N PRO A 53 9.38 -0.41 -13.47
CA PRO A 53 10.37 -0.68 -14.51
C PRO A 53 9.72 -1.24 -15.78
N SER A 54 10.21 -0.81 -16.95
CA SER A 54 9.73 -1.28 -18.25
C SER A 54 10.28 -2.66 -18.60
N ASP A 55 11.46 -3.00 -18.08
CA ASP A 55 12.00 -4.35 -18.15
C ASP A 55 11.12 -5.33 -17.33
N PRO A 56 10.57 -6.40 -17.95
CA PRO A 56 9.66 -7.31 -17.26
C PRO A 56 10.27 -8.00 -16.03
N LEU A 57 11.57 -8.31 -16.07
CA LEU A 57 12.25 -8.99 -14.98
C LEU A 57 12.46 -8.04 -13.79
N GLU A 58 12.86 -6.80 -14.03
CA GLU A 58 12.97 -5.78 -12.99
C GLU A 58 11.60 -5.42 -12.39
N ALA A 59 10.55 -5.35 -13.21
CA ALA A 59 9.19 -5.18 -12.73
C ALA A 59 8.72 -6.34 -11.84
N ALA A 60 9.06 -7.59 -12.20
CA ALA A 60 8.78 -8.75 -11.37
C ALA A 60 9.53 -8.70 -10.03
N LYS A 61 10.83 -8.34 -10.04
CA LYS A 61 11.62 -8.15 -8.82
C LYS A 61 11.01 -7.09 -7.89
N MET A 62 10.54 -5.97 -8.46
CA MET A 62 9.85 -4.94 -7.70
C MET A 62 8.57 -5.48 -7.04
N ARG A 63 7.72 -6.20 -7.78
CA ARG A 63 6.49 -6.81 -7.24
C ARG A 63 6.76 -7.82 -6.13
N VAL A 64 7.83 -8.62 -6.25
CA VAL A 64 8.26 -9.54 -5.17
C VAL A 64 8.66 -8.77 -3.91
N ARG A 65 9.36 -7.63 -4.04
CA ARG A 65 9.68 -6.77 -2.90
C ARG A 65 8.43 -6.15 -2.27
N MET A 66 7.47 -5.70 -3.09
CA MET A 66 6.19 -5.20 -2.61
C MET A 66 5.42 -6.26 -1.81
N GLU A 67 5.40 -7.52 -2.28
CA GLU A 67 4.80 -8.65 -1.56
C GLU A 67 5.53 -8.92 -0.23
N LYS A 68 6.87 -8.90 -0.22
CA LYS A 68 7.67 -9.03 1.02
C LYS A 68 7.33 -7.91 2.01
N PHE A 69 7.17 -6.67 1.53
CA PHE A 69 6.74 -5.55 2.34
C PHE A 69 5.31 -5.73 2.85
N GLY A 70 4.36 -6.18 2.02
CA GLY A 70 2.97 -6.42 2.41
C GLY A 70 2.84 -7.32 3.64
N LYS A 71 3.69 -8.35 3.74
CA LYS A 71 3.73 -9.27 4.89
C LYS A 71 4.15 -8.63 6.22
N THR A 72 4.76 -7.45 6.18
CA THR A 72 5.17 -6.70 7.38
C THR A 72 4.07 -5.78 7.90
N LEU A 73 3.03 -5.51 7.10
CA LEU A 73 1.95 -4.59 7.45
C LEU A 73 1.25 -4.95 8.78
N PRO A 74 0.99 -6.23 9.11
CA PRO A 74 0.43 -6.60 10.42
C PRO A 74 1.29 -6.18 11.62
N GLY A 75 2.61 -6.04 11.45
CA GLY A 75 3.52 -5.54 12.48
C GLY A 75 3.57 -4.01 12.54
N LEU A 76 3.38 -3.33 11.42
CA LEU A 76 3.37 -1.87 11.31
C LEU A 76 2.05 -1.23 11.78
N PHE A 77 0.91 -1.74 11.32
CA PHE A 77 -0.39 -1.09 11.52
C PHE A 77 -0.78 -0.91 12.99
N PRO A 78 -0.55 -1.86 13.92
CA PRO A 78 -0.89 -1.65 15.33
C PRO A 78 -0.20 -0.42 15.92
N MET A 79 1.08 -0.21 15.60
CA MET A 79 1.83 0.97 16.03
C MET A 79 1.24 2.25 15.39
N VAL A 80 0.98 2.23 14.08
CA VAL A 80 0.42 3.39 13.35
C VAL A 80 -0.97 3.78 13.89
N LEU A 81 -1.87 2.82 14.06
CA LEU A 81 -3.23 3.05 14.54
C LEU A 81 -3.27 3.53 16.00
N SER A 82 -2.31 3.09 16.82
CA SER A 82 -2.12 3.61 18.17
C SER A 82 -1.48 5.01 18.21
N ARG A 83 -1.07 5.56 17.05
CA ARG A 83 -0.33 6.82 16.93
C ARG A 83 0.94 6.85 17.79
N GLY A 84 1.55 5.69 18.01
CA GLY A 84 2.72 5.53 18.88
C GLY A 84 2.45 5.76 20.38
N GLN A 85 1.20 5.85 20.81
CA GLN A 85 0.83 6.08 22.22
C GLN A 85 0.80 4.79 23.05
N ASP A 86 0.67 3.64 22.40
CA ASP A 86 0.69 2.33 23.04
C ASP A 86 2.13 1.81 23.13
N VAL A 87 2.68 1.79 24.36
CA VAL A 87 4.09 1.43 24.63
C VAL A 87 4.39 0.00 24.22
N GLU A 88 3.47 -0.94 24.44
CA GLU A 88 3.68 -2.35 24.10
C GLU A 88 3.71 -2.55 22.58
N LYS A 89 2.76 -1.95 21.86
CA LYS A 89 2.74 -2.00 20.38
C LYS A 89 3.96 -1.30 19.78
N LEU A 90 4.39 -0.19 20.37
CA LEU A 90 5.59 0.51 19.93
C LEU A 90 6.85 -0.34 20.15
N GLN A 91 6.97 -0.99 21.31
CA GLN A 91 8.12 -1.85 21.61
C GLN A 91 8.17 -3.06 20.68
N LYS A 92 7.03 -3.72 20.47
CA LYS A 92 6.92 -4.83 19.52
C LYS A 92 7.31 -4.42 18.10
N TYR A 93 6.84 -3.27 17.63
CA TYR A 93 7.25 -2.73 16.34
C TYR A 93 8.76 -2.53 16.24
N LYS A 94 9.38 -1.93 17.27
CA LYS A 94 10.83 -1.68 17.33
C LYS A 94 11.65 -2.97 17.30
N GLU A 95 11.19 -4.02 17.98
CA GLU A 95 11.93 -5.28 18.10
C GLU A 95 11.73 -6.21 16.90
N GLU A 96 10.52 -6.27 16.34
CA GLU A 96 10.16 -7.29 15.36
C GLU A 96 10.03 -6.76 13.93
N THR A 97 9.58 -5.51 13.74
CA THR A 97 9.22 -4.97 12.41
C THR A 97 10.24 -3.98 11.87
N LEU A 98 10.68 -3.04 12.71
CA LEU A 98 11.66 -2.01 12.31
C LEU A 98 12.98 -2.60 11.78
N PRO A 99 13.57 -3.66 12.36
CA PRO A 99 14.81 -4.24 11.84
C PRO A 99 14.65 -4.82 10.44
N ILE A 100 13.46 -5.31 10.10
CA ILE A 100 13.14 -5.80 8.74
C ILE A 100 13.18 -4.64 7.75
N TYR A 101 12.66 -3.47 8.10
CA TYR A 101 12.70 -2.27 7.25
C TYR A 101 14.12 -1.71 7.13
N GLU A 102 14.87 -1.68 8.20
CA GLU A 102 16.29 -1.31 8.16
C GLU A 102 17.07 -2.21 7.20
N GLN A 103 16.87 -3.53 7.31
CA GLN A 103 17.46 -4.50 6.38
C GLN A 103 17.03 -4.24 4.93
N MET A 104 15.74 -4.01 4.66
CA MET A 104 15.25 -3.69 3.31
C MET A 104 15.92 -2.43 2.74
N CYS A 105 16.08 -1.39 3.56
CA CYS A 105 16.77 -0.16 3.17
C CYS A 105 18.26 -0.39 2.92
N THR A 106 18.94 -1.20 3.74
CA THR A 106 20.34 -1.59 3.51
C THR A 106 20.49 -2.39 2.20
N GLU A 107 19.61 -3.35 1.95
CA GLU A 107 19.58 -4.15 0.71
C GLU A 107 19.34 -3.27 -0.54
N ALA A 108 18.54 -2.21 -0.41
CA ALA A 108 18.30 -1.25 -1.49
C ALA A 108 19.54 -0.41 -1.80
N ASN A 109 20.44 -0.18 -0.83
CA ASN A 109 21.70 0.54 -1.02
C ASN A 109 21.52 1.91 -1.72
N GLY A 110 20.49 2.66 -1.33
CA GLY A 110 20.16 3.96 -1.93
C GLY A 110 19.55 3.91 -3.34
N LYS A 111 19.29 2.71 -3.88
CA LYS A 111 18.53 2.51 -5.11
C LYS A 111 17.05 2.41 -4.75
N PHE A 112 16.39 3.55 -4.73
CA PHE A 112 14.92 3.66 -4.64
C PHE A 112 14.34 3.80 -6.05
#